data_AF-A0A852V6X4-F1
#
_entry.id   AF-A0A852V6X4-F1
#
_cell.length_a   1.000
_cell.length_b   1.000
_cell.length_c   1.000
_cell.angle_alpha   90.00
_cell.angle_beta   90.00
_cell.angle_gamma   90.00
#
_symmetry.space_group_name_H-M   'P 1'
#
loop_
_entity.id
_entity.type
_entity.pdbx_description
1 polymer ?
#
loop_
_entity_poly.entity_id
_entity_poly.type
_entity_poly.pdbx_seq_one_letter_code
_entity_poly.pdbx_strand_id
1 'polypeptide(L)' 'MIDLMASLDEGPVCACGAAVEEGQTLCRKCHASARWLRRTAQRRRKASRRRGEVRRPAGYPRGVAEAGVIWT' A
#
# COMPACT_ATOMS: atom_id res chain seq x y z
N MET A 1 -44.66 -14.77 12.66
CA MET A 1 -43.69 -15.86 12.96
C MET A 1 -42.47 -15.57 12.14
N ILE A 2 -41.33 -15.40 12.82
CA ILE A 2 -40.08 -14.89 12.26
C ILE A 2 -39.47 -15.98 11.37
N ASP A 3 -39.26 -15.68 10.10
CA ASP A 3 -38.50 -16.50 9.15
C ASP A 3 -37.03 -16.59 9.60
N LEU A 4 -36.75 -17.53 10.50
CA LEU A 4 -35.45 -17.74 11.13
C LEU A 4 -34.49 -18.58 10.26
N MET A 5 -34.76 -18.71 8.96
CA MET A 5 -33.99 -19.57 8.03
C MET A 5 -33.31 -18.83 6.88
N ALA A 6 -33.43 -17.50 6.78
CA ALA A 6 -32.72 -16.71 5.77
C ALA A 6 -31.32 -16.23 6.24
N SER A 7 -30.96 -16.45 7.50
CA SER A 7 -29.85 -15.75 8.16
C SER A 7 -28.53 -16.53 8.28
N LEU A 8 -28.47 -17.78 7.81
CA LEU A 8 -27.34 -18.69 8.08
C LEU A 8 -26.38 -18.91 6.92
N ASP A 9 -26.73 -18.50 5.69
CA ASP A 9 -25.85 -18.62 4.52
C ASP A 9 -25.10 -17.31 4.18
N GLU A 10 -25.31 -16.25 4.97
CA GLU A 10 -24.58 -14.98 4.82
C GLU A 10 -23.27 -15.02 5.63
N GLY A 11 -22.49 -16.09 5.46
CA GLY A 11 -21.10 -16.09 5.91
C GLY A 11 -20.37 -14.90 5.30
N PRO A 12 -19.34 -14.31 5.94
CA PRO A 12 -18.63 -13.17 5.38
C PRO A 12 -18.08 -13.56 4.00
N VAL A 13 -18.72 -13.06 2.95
CA VAL A 13 -18.28 -13.25 1.58
C VAL A 13 -17.41 -12.07 1.19
N CYS A 14 -16.30 -12.37 0.54
CA CYS A 14 -15.50 -11.32 -0.07
C CYS A 14 -16.33 -10.68 -1.19
N ALA A 15 -16.10 -9.41 -1.51
CA ALA A 15 -16.72 -8.75 -2.67
C ALA A 15 -16.53 -9.49 -4.02
N CYS A 16 -15.63 -10.48 -4.08
CA CYS A 16 -15.43 -11.34 -5.25
C CYS A 16 -16.24 -12.66 -5.20
N GLY A 17 -17.11 -12.85 -4.22
CA GLY A 17 -17.91 -14.07 -4.01
C GLY A 17 -17.17 -15.26 -3.41
N ALA A 18 -15.92 -15.08 -2.97
CA ALA A 18 -15.18 -16.15 -2.29
C ALA A 18 -15.55 -16.20 -0.81
N ALA A 19 -15.70 -17.42 -0.28
CA ALA A 19 -15.78 -17.65 1.15
C ALA A 19 -14.56 -17.04 1.86
N VAL A 20 -14.81 -16.39 2.99
CA VAL A 20 -13.78 -15.77 3.81
C VAL A 20 -13.76 -16.45 5.17
N GLU A 21 -12.57 -16.59 5.74
CA GLU A 21 -12.39 -17.05 7.10
C GLU A 21 -13.12 -16.10 8.08
N GLU A 22 -13.59 -16.65 9.19
CA GLU A 22 -14.26 -15.86 10.23
C GLU A 22 -13.36 -14.68 10.68
N GLY A 23 -13.96 -13.49 10.77
CA GLY A 23 -13.26 -12.27 11.18
C GLY A 23 -12.48 -11.55 10.07
N GLN A 24 -12.47 -12.07 8.83
CA GLN A 24 -11.88 -11.37 7.68
C GLN A 24 -12.97 -10.85 6.73
N THR A 25 -12.75 -9.68 6.14
CA THR A 25 -13.66 -9.05 5.17
C THR A 25 -13.28 -9.34 3.71
N LEU A 26 -12.05 -9.82 3.48
CA LEU A 26 -11.50 -10.08 2.16
C LEU A 26 -10.89 -11.47 2.12
N CYS A 27 -11.14 -12.18 1.02
CA CYS A 27 -10.45 -13.44 0.77
C CYS A 27 -8.94 -13.19 0.56
N ARG A 28 -8.14 -14.24 0.73
CA ARG A 28 -6.67 -14.19 0.58
C ARG A 28 -6.23 -13.59 -0.76
N LYS A 29 -6.96 -13.87 -1.84
CA LYS A 29 -6.72 -13.32 -3.19
C LYS A 29 -6.92 -11.81 -3.22
N CYS A 30 -8.09 -11.34 -2.82
CA CYS A 30 -8.41 -9.89 -2.82
C CYS A 30 -7.52 -9.11 -1.86
N HIS A 31 -7.17 -9.68 -0.71
CA HIS A 31 -6.21 -9.08 0.21
C HIS A 31 -4.80 -8.95 -0.41
N ALA A 32 -4.33 -9.98 -1.12
CA ALA A 32 -3.05 -9.94 -1.84
C ALA A 32 -3.06 -8.89 -2.96
N SER A 33 -4.14 -8.82 -3.75
CA SER A 33 -4.31 -7.82 -4.81
C SER A 33 -4.32 -6.40 -4.26
N ALA A 34 -5.09 -6.14 -3.19
CA ALA A 34 -5.13 -4.83 -2.54
C ALA A 34 -3.75 -4.42 -2.00
N ARG A 35 -3.03 -5.36 -1.37
CA ARG A 35 -1.66 -5.14 -0.90
C ARG A 35 -0.70 -4.82 -2.06
N TRP A 36 -0.81 -5.53 -3.18
CA TRP A 36 0.01 -5.26 -4.37
C TRP A 36 -0.27 -3.85 -4.92
N LEU A 37 -1.54 -3.47 -5.08
CA LEU A 37 -1.92 -2.13 -5.55
C LEU A 37 -1.36 -1.01 -4.65
N ARG A 38 -1.47 -1.16 -3.32
CA ARG A 38 -0.90 -0.21 -2.36
C ARG A 38 0.61 -0.09 -2.53
N ARG A 39 1.32 -1.21 -2.64
CA ARG A 39 2.79 -1.22 -2.86
C ARG A 39 3.17 -0.59 -4.19
N THR A 40 2.44 -0.87 -5.26
CA THR A 40 2.68 -0.29 -6.58
C THR A 40 2.49 1.22 -6.56
N ALA A 41 1.43 1.73 -5.92
CA ALA A 41 1.22 3.15 -5.73
C ALA A 41 2.36 3.81 -4.94
N GLN A 42 2.80 3.21 -3.83
CA GLN A 42 3.94 3.71 -3.05
C GLN A 42 5.24 3.72 -3.86
N ARG A 43 5.52 2.65 -4.62
CA ARG A 43 6.71 2.58 -5.50
C ARG A 43 6.68 3.66 -6.57
N ARG A 44 5.53 3.91 -7.21
CA ARG A 44 5.36 4.99 -8.19
C ARG A 44 5.64 6.36 -7.58
N ARG A 45 5.09 6.65 -6.39
CA ARG A 45 5.37 7.90 -5.64
C ARG A 45 6.85 8.05 -5.27
N LYS A 46 7.51 6.96 -4.86
CA LYS A 46 8.94 6.96 -4.55
C LYS A 46 9.80 7.19 -5.80
N ALA A 47 9.42 6.59 -6.93
CA ALA A 47 10.11 6.77 -8.20
C ALA A 47 9.97 8.21 -8.74
N SER A 48 8.78 8.82 -8.63
CA SER A 48 8.61 10.22 -9.01
C SER A 48 9.41 11.17 -8.11
N ARG A 49 9.44 10.93 -6.79
CA ARG A 49 10.27 11.72 -5.86
C ARG A 49 11.77 11.62 -6.16
N ARG A 50 12.25 10.44 -6.58
CA ARG A 50 13.66 10.21 -6.92
C ARG A 50 14.06 10.71 -8.31
N ARG A 51 13.13 10.98 -9.22
CA ARG A 51 13.45 11.38 -10.60
C ARG A 51 14.12 12.75 -10.72
N GLY A 52 13.99 13.61 -9.70
CA GLY A 52 14.77 14.86 -9.56
C GLY A 52 15.90 14.77 -8.54
N GLU A 53 16.07 13.63 -7.88
CA GLU A 53 17.09 13.41 -6.87
C GLU A 53 18.28 12.73 -7.58
N VAL A 54 19.26 13.52 -8.01
CA VAL A 54 20.58 12.98 -8.41
C VAL A 54 21.02 12.07 -7.27
N ARG A 55 21.37 10.81 -7.59
CA ARG A 55 21.83 9.87 -6.55
C ARG A 55 22.99 10.54 -5.83
N ARG A 56 22.76 10.88 -4.56
CA ARG A 56 23.77 11.48 -3.72
C ARG A 56 24.97 10.54 -3.66
N PRO A 57 26.18 11.00 -4.00
CA PRO A 57 27.40 10.22 -3.81
C PRO A 57 27.51 9.74 -2.37
N ALA A 58 28.04 8.53 -2.18
CA ALA A 58 28.34 8.04 -0.84
C ALA A 58 29.29 9.03 -0.13
N GLY A 59 28.92 9.46 1.09
CA GLY A 59 29.73 10.39 1.89
C GLY A 59 29.42 11.89 1.75
N TYR A 60 28.57 12.32 0.82
CA TYR A 60 28.16 13.73 0.74
C TYR A 60 27.33 14.14 1.99
N PRO A 61 27.30 15.39 2.47
CA PRO A 61 26.51 15.88 3.64
C PRO A 61 24.98 16.05 3.42
N ARG A 62 24.16 16.02 4.51
CA ARG A 62 22.67 16.07 4.48
C ARG A 62 22.16 17.50 4.70
N GLY A 63 22.56 18.45 3.87
CA GLY A 63 21.96 19.78 3.93
C GLY A 63 22.61 20.81 3.01
N VAL A 64 21.82 21.79 2.56
CA VAL A 64 22.30 22.93 1.77
C VAL A 64 23.26 23.81 2.58
N ALA A 65 23.12 23.80 3.92
CA ALA A 65 23.98 24.54 4.84
C ALA A 65 25.40 23.96 5.00
N GLU A 66 25.63 22.69 4.61
CA GLU A 66 26.94 22.03 4.75
C GLU A 66 27.80 22.12 3.48
N ALA A 67 27.24 22.62 2.37
CA ALA A 67 27.97 22.87 1.13
C ALA A 67 28.51 24.31 1.09
N GLY A 68 29.18 24.73 2.18
CA GLY A 68 29.69 26.08 2.41
C GLY A 68 30.75 26.55 1.41
N VAL A 69 30.37 26.64 0.14
CA VAL A 69 31.17 27.23 -0.93
C VAL A 69 30.30 28.25 -1.64
N ILE A 70 30.29 29.45 -1.06
CA ILE A 70 29.91 30.66 -1.78
C ILE A 70 31.15 31.02 -2.59
N TRP A 71 31.11 30.84 -3.91
CA TRP A 71 32.11 31.45 -4.78
C TRP A 71 31.75 32.93 -4.92
N THR A 72 32.51 33.80 -4.27
CA THR A 72 32.75 35.18 -4.74
C THR A 72 33.88 35.18 -5.74
#